data_AF-A0A354CL92-F1
#
_entry.id   AF-A0A354CL92-F1
#
_cell.length_a   1.000
_cell.length_b   1.000
_cell.length_c   1.000
_cell.angle_alpha   90.00
_cell.angle_beta   90.00
_cell.angle_gamma   90.00
#
_symmetry.space_group_name_H-M   'P 1'
#
loop_
_entity.id
_entity.type
_entity.pdbx_description
1 polymer ?
#
loop_
_entity_poly.entity_id
_entity_poly.type
_entity_poly.pdbx_seq_one_letter_code
_entity_poly.pdbx_strand_id
1 'polypeptide(L)'
;KETGDRIRNYGYDGVKVDEDYKRYYPYDTLASKVIGFTGSDNQGIVGLEVKYDSWLAGNSGKILTLTDARGVELEGMQENRNEPESGMDLTISIDYNIQTYAQQLANKALAEKQAKTVSIIVMNPNNGEIMAMVNAPEYNLNEPYELN
;
A
#
# COMPACT_ATOMS: atom_id res chain seq x y z
N LYS A 1 16.23 1.05 5.06
CA LYS A 1 16.80 2.10 5.94
C LYS A 1 18.28 1.84 6.24
N GLU A 2 18.63 0.77 6.96
CA GLU A 2 20.03 0.46 7.36
C GLU A 2 21.05 0.42 6.18
N THR A 3 20.71 -0.21 5.06
CA THR A 3 21.57 -0.23 3.86
C THR A 3 21.78 1.16 3.26
N GLY A 4 20.74 1.99 3.24
CA GLY A 4 20.79 3.36 2.70
C GLY A 4 21.68 4.25 3.55
N ASP A 5 21.55 4.18 4.87
CA ASP A 5 22.39 4.94 5.81
C ASP A 5 23.86 4.51 5.71
N ARG A 6 24.12 3.20 5.52
CA ARG A 6 25.48 2.68 5.29
C ARG A 6 26.09 3.24 4.00
N ILE A 7 25.31 3.36 2.92
CA ILE A 7 25.76 3.95 1.65
C ILE A 7 26.03 5.45 1.81
N ARG A 8 25.14 6.19 2.49
CA ARG A 8 25.37 7.62 2.82
C ARG A 8 26.67 7.82 3.58
N ASN A 9 26.95 6.97 4.57
CA ASN A 9 28.14 7.07 5.41
C ASN A 9 29.47 6.79 4.68
N TYR A 10 29.44 6.07 3.55
CA TYR A 10 30.65 5.84 2.76
C TYR A 10 31.14 7.08 1.98
N GLY A 11 30.28 8.10 1.81
CA GLY A 11 30.67 9.37 1.20
C GLY A 11 31.14 9.23 -0.26
N TYR A 12 30.57 8.30 -1.02
CA TYR A 12 30.94 8.12 -2.43
C TYR A 12 30.51 9.30 -3.29
N ASP A 13 31.47 9.90 -4.00
CA ASP A 13 31.21 10.96 -4.96
C ASP A 13 30.20 10.51 -6.02
N GLY A 14 29.13 11.29 -6.20
CA GLY A 14 28.08 11.03 -7.20
C GLY A 14 26.98 10.05 -6.78
N VAL A 15 27.00 9.52 -5.56
CA VAL A 15 25.92 8.66 -5.04
C VAL A 15 25.03 9.45 -4.09
N LYS A 16 23.73 9.56 -4.41
CA LYS A 16 22.69 10.10 -3.52
C LYS A 16 21.73 8.99 -3.09
N VAL A 17 21.20 9.11 -1.88
CA VAL A 17 20.25 8.15 -1.30
C VAL A 17 18.97 8.91 -0.94
N ASP A 18 17.95 8.71 -1.76
CA ASP A 18 16.61 9.23 -1.54
C ASP A 18 15.77 8.25 -0.71
N GLU A 19 14.88 8.80 0.10
CA GLU A 19 13.95 8.00 0.90
C GLU A 19 12.70 7.73 0.08
N ASP A 20 12.27 6.47 0.10
CA ASP A 20 11.06 6.01 -0.57
C ASP A 20 10.26 5.13 0.39
N TYR A 21 8.96 5.04 0.13
CA TYR A 21 8.02 4.27 0.92
C TYR A 21 7.57 3.06 0.11
N LYS A 22 7.39 1.93 0.81
CA LYS A 22 6.79 0.74 0.23
C LYS A 22 5.61 0.33 1.09
N ARG A 23 4.46 0.10 0.46
CA ARG A 23 3.28 -0.41 1.15
C ARG A 23 3.50 -1.85 1.61
N TYR A 24 3.05 -2.17 2.82
CA TYR A 24 3.18 -3.49 3.43
C TYR A 24 1.84 -3.94 4.00
N TYR A 25 1.44 -5.18 3.68
CA TYR A 25 0.17 -5.77 4.07
C TYR A 25 0.41 -6.92 5.06
N PRO A 26 0.16 -6.76 6.36
CA PRO A 26 0.52 -7.75 7.38
C PRO A 26 -0.17 -9.11 7.27
N TYR A 27 -1.26 -9.19 6.49
CA TYR A 27 -2.09 -10.38 6.36
C TYR A 27 -2.03 -11.02 4.96
N ASP A 28 -1.06 -10.62 4.14
CA ASP A 28 -0.75 -11.13 2.80
C ASP A 28 -1.95 -11.23 1.85
N THR A 29 -2.74 -12.30 1.96
CA THR A 29 -3.87 -12.62 1.07
C THR A 29 -5.23 -12.23 1.63
N LEU A 30 -5.31 -11.82 2.90
CA LEU A 30 -6.59 -11.53 3.55
C LEU A 30 -7.26 -10.31 2.92
N ALA A 31 -8.50 -10.50 2.44
CA ALA A 31 -9.28 -9.44 1.81
C ALA A 31 -8.57 -8.74 0.63
N SER A 32 -7.72 -9.47 -0.10
CA SER A 32 -6.83 -8.89 -1.12
C SER A 32 -7.57 -8.07 -2.17
N LYS A 33 -8.72 -8.56 -2.64
CA LYS A 33 -9.55 -7.85 -3.63
C LYS A 33 -10.27 -6.63 -3.08
N VAL A 34 -10.54 -6.59 -1.78
CA VAL A 34 -11.20 -5.44 -1.14
C VAL A 34 -10.17 -4.35 -0.86
N ILE A 35 -9.09 -4.70 -0.17
CA ILE A 35 -8.02 -3.76 0.18
C ILE A 35 -7.40 -3.22 -1.11
N GLY A 36 -7.04 -4.12 -2.03
CA GLY A 36 -6.27 -3.79 -3.21
C GLY A 36 -4.82 -3.48 -2.87
N PHE A 37 -4.07 -3.01 -3.87
CA PHE A 37 -2.64 -2.76 -3.74
C PHE A 37 -2.23 -1.45 -4.42
N THR A 38 -1.05 -0.97 -4.06
CA THR A 38 -0.39 0.21 -4.63
C THR A 38 0.70 -0.18 -5.65
N GLY A 39 0.96 0.69 -6.62
CA GLY A 39 2.02 0.52 -7.60
C GLY A 39 3.41 0.86 -7.06
N SER A 40 4.41 0.79 -7.94
CA SER A 40 5.79 1.20 -7.63
C SER A 40 5.90 2.63 -7.13
N ASP A 41 5.05 3.52 -7.61
CA ASP A 41 5.08 4.95 -7.27
C ASP A 41 4.09 5.29 -6.14
N ASN A 42 3.69 4.27 -5.35
CA ASN A 42 2.72 4.36 -4.26
C ASN A 42 1.29 4.81 -4.65
N GLN A 43 0.96 4.92 -5.94
CA GLN A 43 -0.41 5.13 -6.38
C GLN A 43 -1.30 3.91 -6.13
N GLY A 44 -2.50 4.10 -5.57
CA GLY A 44 -3.50 3.05 -5.50
C GLY A 44 -3.91 2.57 -6.90
N ILE A 45 -3.86 1.25 -7.15
CA ILE A 45 -4.24 0.67 -8.46
C ILE A 45 -5.64 0.04 -8.40
N VAL A 46 -5.95 -0.68 -7.31
CA VAL A 46 -7.19 -1.44 -7.16
C VAL A 46 -7.74 -1.27 -5.74
N GLY A 47 -9.02 -1.58 -5.56
CA GLY A 47 -9.64 -1.73 -4.24
C GLY A 47 -9.84 -0.42 -3.50
N LEU A 48 -9.67 -0.47 -2.19
CA LEU A 48 -9.76 0.69 -1.32
C LEU A 48 -8.57 1.64 -1.49
N GLU A 49 -7.39 1.11 -1.81
CA GLU A 49 -6.19 1.93 -2.06
C GLU A 49 -6.45 2.97 -3.16
N VAL A 50 -7.00 2.56 -4.32
CA VAL A 50 -7.33 3.52 -5.40
C VAL A 50 -8.52 4.41 -5.05
N LYS A 51 -9.51 3.87 -4.33
CA LYS A 51 -10.74 4.61 -4.01
C LYS A 51 -10.49 5.76 -3.05
N TYR A 52 -9.58 5.57 -2.10
CA TYR A 52 -9.25 6.52 -1.05
C TYR A 52 -7.84 7.10 -1.20
N ASP A 53 -7.19 6.93 -2.36
CA ASP A 53 -5.85 7.44 -2.67
C ASP A 53 -5.68 8.93 -2.30
N SER A 54 -6.68 9.77 -2.62
CA SER A 54 -6.67 11.20 -2.28
C SER A 54 -6.61 11.51 -0.78
N TRP A 55 -7.08 10.58 0.06
CA TRP A 55 -7.04 10.70 1.51
C TRP A 55 -5.78 10.04 2.08
N LEU A 56 -5.36 8.92 1.49
CA LEU A 56 -4.24 8.09 1.93
C LEU A 56 -2.86 8.64 1.55
N ALA A 57 -2.75 9.30 0.38
CA ALA A 57 -1.47 9.77 -0.16
C ALA A 57 -0.90 10.99 0.59
N GLY A 58 -1.78 11.83 1.15
CA GLY A 58 -1.37 13.11 1.75
C GLY A 58 -0.82 14.10 0.72
N ASN A 59 0.01 15.04 1.18
CA ASN A 59 0.64 16.04 0.31
C ASN A 59 2.16 15.88 0.32
N SER A 60 2.75 15.62 -0.84
CA SER A 60 4.20 15.52 -0.98
C SER A 60 4.87 16.85 -0.70
N GLY A 61 5.88 16.81 0.17
CA GLY A 61 6.78 17.93 0.41
C GLY A 61 7.61 18.25 -0.83
N LYS A 62 8.23 19.44 -0.85
CA LYS A 62 9.11 19.88 -1.94
C LYS A 62 10.34 20.52 -1.35
N ILE A 63 11.52 20.09 -1.79
CA ILE A 63 12.78 20.75 -1.47
C ILE A 63 13.26 21.41 -2.76
N LEU A 64 13.38 22.74 -2.73
CA LEU A 64 13.98 23.50 -3.82
C LEU A 64 15.44 23.77 -3.47
N THR A 65 16.35 23.03 -4.09
CA THR A 65 17.79 23.21 -3.96
C THR A 65 18.35 23.85 -5.22
N LEU A 66 19.24 24.83 -5.06
CA LEU A 66 19.92 25.48 -6.17
C LEU A 66 21.17 24.71 -6.54
N THR A 67 21.27 24.36 -7.81
CA THR A 67 22.27 23.45 -8.32
C THR A 67 23.03 24.08 -9.48
N ASP A 68 24.33 23.83 -9.58
CA ASP A 68 25.13 24.26 -10.73
C ASP A 68 24.78 23.46 -12.01
N ALA A 69 25.38 23.81 -13.15
CA ALA A 69 25.16 23.11 -14.42
C ALA A 69 25.60 21.63 -14.42
N ARG A 70 26.28 21.17 -13.36
CA ARG A 70 26.77 19.80 -13.17
C ARG A 70 25.97 19.03 -12.11
N GLY A 71 24.96 19.63 -11.49
CA GLY A 71 24.16 18.95 -10.48
C GLY A 71 24.72 19.03 -9.05
N VAL A 72 25.72 19.89 -8.80
CA VAL A 72 26.29 20.15 -7.47
C VAL A 72 25.52 21.27 -6.76
N GLU A 73 25.10 21.02 -5.52
CA GLU A 73 24.35 21.99 -4.70
C GLU A 73 25.25 23.17 -4.30
N LEU A 74 24.73 24.39 -4.42
CA LEU A 74 25.47 25.61 -4.07
C LEU A 74 25.29 25.92 -2.58
N GLU A 75 26.37 25.82 -1.81
CA GLU A 75 26.37 26.13 -0.37
C GLU A 75 25.99 27.61 -0.10
N GLY A 76 25.04 27.83 0.82
CA GLY A 76 24.70 29.16 1.35
C GLY A 76 23.47 29.85 0.74
N MET A 77 22.76 29.22 -0.20
CA MET A 77 21.48 29.71 -0.72
C MET A 77 20.30 29.17 0.12
N GLN A 78 19.24 29.96 0.31
CA GLN A 78 18.04 29.53 1.04
C GLN A 78 17.38 28.33 0.34
N GLU A 79 17.39 27.17 1.01
CA GLU A 79 16.51 26.05 0.64
C GLU A 79 15.07 26.40 1.00
N ASN A 80 14.19 26.45 -0.01
CA ASN A 80 12.77 26.50 0.26
C ASN A 80 12.26 25.07 0.43
N ARG A 81 11.99 24.70 1.68
CA ARG A 81 11.43 23.39 2.05
C ARG A 81 9.96 23.52 2.39
N ASN A 82 9.11 22.89 1.57
CA ASN A 82 7.74 22.58 1.95
C ASN A 82 7.76 21.20 2.61
N GLU A 83 7.35 21.14 3.88
CA GLU A 83 7.26 19.88 4.61
C GLU A 83 6.14 19.00 4.04
N PRO A 84 6.33 17.68 4.00
CA PRO A 84 5.28 16.76 3.60
C PRO A 84 4.18 16.70 4.66
N GLU A 85 2.92 16.58 4.22
CA GLU A 85 1.80 16.29 5.10
C GLU A 85 1.42 14.82 4.95
N SER A 86 1.39 14.09 6.07
CA SER A 86 0.97 12.69 6.08
C SER A 86 -0.49 12.55 5.63
N GLY A 87 -0.77 11.47 4.89
CA GLY A 87 -2.14 11.07 4.59
C GLY A 87 -2.93 10.70 5.84
N MET A 88 -4.23 10.53 5.67
CA MET A 88 -5.15 10.14 6.73
C MET A 88 -5.23 8.61 6.89
N ASP A 89 -5.56 8.19 8.10
CA ASP A 89 -5.84 6.78 8.39
C ASP A 89 -7.27 6.41 7.95
N LEU A 90 -7.39 5.27 7.26
CA LEU A 90 -8.68 4.70 6.86
C LEU A 90 -9.04 3.53 7.78
N THR A 91 -10.07 3.69 8.61
CA THR A 91 -10.68 2.58 9.34
C THR A 91 -11.88 2.05 8.56
N ILE A 92 -11.90 0.75 8.29
CA ILE A 92 -12.95 0.08 7.54
C ILE A 92 -13.84 -0.76 8.45
N SER A 93 -15.02 -1.13 7.94
CA SER A 93 -16.00 -1.96 8.65
C SER A 93 -15.70 -3.45 8.68
N ILE A 94 -14.69 -3.92 7.92
CA ILE A 94 -14.32 -5.33 7.89
C ILE A 94 -13.76 -5.75 9.25
N ASP A 95 -14.32 -6.82 9.80
CA ASP A 95 -13.80 -7.48 10.99
C ASP A 95 -12.81 -8.57 10.58
N TYR A 96 -11.61 -8.50 11.17
CA TYR A 96 -10.51 -9.43 10.89
C TYR A 96 -10.90 -10.91 11.12
N ASN A 97 -11.62 -11.21 12.19
CA ASN A 97 -11.98 -12.59 12.53
C ASN A 97 -13.02 -13.11 11.55
N ILE A 98 -14.08 -12.33 11.30
CA ILE A 98 -15.16 -12.71 10.38
C ILE A 98 -14.59 -12.89 8.97
N GLN A 99 -13.74 -11.98 8.51
CA GLN A 99 -13.07 -12.08 7.21
C GLN A 99 -12.21 -13.35 7.11
N THR A 100 -11.42 -13.65 8.14
CA THR A 100 -10.55 -14.84 8.16
C THR A 100 -11.37 -16.13 8.05
N TYR A 101 -12.42 -16.27 8.84
CA TYR A 101 -13.30 -17.44 8.76
C TYR A 101 -14.03 -17.52 7.41
N ALA A 102 -14.52 -16.41 6.89
CA ALA A 102 -15.15 -16.37 5.57
C ALA A 102 -14.18 -16.82 4.47
N GLN A 103 -12.92 -16.36 4.50
CA GLN A 103 -11.92 -16.72 3.52
C GLN A 103 -11.54 -18.21 3.59
N GLN A 104 -11.40 -18.76 4.80
CA GLN A 104 -11.18 -20.19 5.00
C GLN A 104 -12.34 -21.04 4.44
N LEU A 105 -13.58 -20.64 4.70
CA LEU A 105 -14.78 -21.31 4.18
C LEU A 105 -14.86 -21.22 2.66
N ALA A 106 -14.56 -20.06 2.07
CA ALA A 106 -14.55 -19.87 0.63
C ALA A 106 -13.50 -20.76 -0.05
N ASN A 107 -12.29 -20.83 0.50
CA ASN A 107 -11.22 -21.69 -0.01
C ASN A 107 -11.57 -23.17 0.10
N LYS A 108 -12.18 -23.59 1.22
CA LYS A 108 -12.68 -24.95 1.40
C LYS A 108 -13.75 -25.29 0.37
N ALA A 109 -14.74 -24.42 0.17
CA ALA A 109 -15.79 -24.61 -0.82
C ALA A 109 -15.24 -24.66 -2.25
N LEU A 110 -14.26 -23.82 -2.58
CA LEU A 110 -13.59 -23.79 -3.88
C LEU A 110 -12.90 -25.13 -4.17
N ALA A 111 -12.17 -25.67 -3.19
CA ALA A 111 -11.50 -26.97 -3.30
C ALA A 111 -12.48 -28.15 -3.38
N GLU A 112 -13.49 -28.20 -2.50
CA GLU A 112 -14.46 -29.30 -2.44
C GLU A 112 -15.38 -29.36 -3.65
N LYS A 113 -15.77 -28.21 -4.19
CA LYS A 113 -16.71 -28.12 -5.32
C LYS A 113 -16.01 -27.99 -6.67
N GLN A 114 -14.68 -27.87 -6.68
CA GLN A 114 -13.89 -27.51 -7.86
C GLN A 114 -14.50 -26.30 -8.60
N ALA A 115 -14.99 -25.33 -7.82
CA ALA A 115 -15.63 -24.15 -8.36
C ALA A 115 -14.59 -23.21 -8.95
N LYS A 116 -14.95 -22.49 -10.02
CA LYS A 116 -14.05 -21.48 -10.62
C LYS A 116 -13.80 -20.31 -9.67
N THR A 117 -14.82 -19.90 -8.92
CA THR A 117 -14.79 -18.78 -7.98
C THR A 117 -15.79 -19.01 -6.86
N VAL A 118 -15.49 -18.53 -5.65
CA VAL A 118 -16.43 -18.49 -4.52
C VAL A 118 -16.48 -17.08 -3.96
N SER A 119 -17.68 -16.54 -3.74
CA SER A 119 -17.87 -15.23 -3.13
C SER A 119 -18.68 -15.34 -1.84
N ILE A 120 -18.26 -14.64 -0.80
CA ILE A 120 -18.95 -14.56 0.49
C ILE A 120 -19.02 -13.10 0.90
N ILE A 121 -20.21 -12.64 1.30
CA ILE A 121 -20.43 -11.31 1.85
C ILE A 121 -21.16 -11.47 3.19
N VAL A 122 -20.63 -10.83 4.23
CA VAL A 122 -21.24 -10.74 5.55
C VAL A 122 -21.55 -9.28 5.84
N MET A 123 -22.81 -8.99 6.15
CA MET A 123 -23.32 -7.64 6.40
C MET A 123 -24.00 -7.59 7.75
N ASN A 124 -23.79 -6.51 8.49
CA ASN A 124 -24.58 -6.17 9.66
C ASN A 124 -25.93 -5.58 9.22
N PRO A 125 -27.07 -6.25 9.48
CA PRO A 125 -28.38 -5.81 9.00
C PRO A 125 -28.87 -4.52 9.66
N ASN A 126 -28.30 -4.11 10.80
CA ASN A 126 -28.77 -2.94 11.53
C ASN A 126 -28.26 -1.62 10.94
N ASN A 127 -27.06 -1.62 10.35
CA ASN A 127 -26.40 -0.42 9.85
C ASN A 127 -25.86 -0.56 8.41
N GLY A 128 -25.97 -1.74 7.80
CA GLY A 128 -25.52 -2.01 6.43
C GLY A 128 -24.01 -2.15 6.28
N GLU A 129 -23.24 -2.18 7.38
CA GLU A 129 -21.80 -2.37 7.33
C GLU A 129 -21.42 -3.74 6.78
N ILE A 130 -20.44 -3.77 5.88
CA ILE A 130 -19.85 -5.00 5.38
C ILE A 130 -18.77 -5.46 6.35
N MET A 131 -19.05 -6.55 7.07
CA MET A 131 -18.13 -7.12 8.05
C MET A 131 -17.10 -8.07 7.41
N ALA A 132 -17.44 -8.67 6.28
CA ALA A 132 -16.50 -9.46 5.48
C ALA A 132 -16.93 -9.51 4.02
N MET A 133 -15.95 -9.52 3.13
CA MET A 133 -16.13 -9.67 1.70
C MET A 133 -14.96 -10.47 1.11
N VAL A 134 -15.26 -11.64 0.57
CA VAL A 134 -14.28 -12.58 0.03
C VAL A 134 -14.65 -12.90 -1.41
N ASN A 135 -13.65 -12.97 -2.27
CA ASN A 135 -13.79 -13.50 -3.62
C ASN A 135 -12.59 -14.42 -3.92
N ALA A 136 -12.74 -15.71 -3.62
CA ALA A 136 -11.69 -16.71 -3.85
C ALA A 136 -11.62 -17.11 -5.34
N PRO A 137 -10.42 -17.31 -5.92
CA PRO A 137 -9.10 -17.21 -5.26
C PRO A 137 -8.65 -15.75 -5.04
N GLU A 138 -8.05 -15.50 -3.88
CA GLU A 138 -7.40 -14.22 -3.52
C GLU A 138 -5.92 -14.24 -4.00
N TYR A 139 -5.24 -13.10 -3.96
CA TYR A 139 -3.82 -12.95 -4.34
C TYR A 139 -3.00 -12.36 -3.18
N ASN A 140 -1.68 -12.47 -3.26
CA ASN A 140 -0.79 -11.88 -2.26
C ASN A 140 -0.67 -10.37 -2.48
N LEU A 141 -1.09 -9.55 -1.51
CA LEU A 141 -1.01 -8.09 -1.58
C LEU A 141 0.43 -7.57 -1.57
N ASN A 142 1.37 -8.33 -0.99
CA ASN A 142 2.79 -7.98 -1.00
C ASN A 142 3.49 -8.39 -2.31
N GLU A 143 2.87 -9.27 -3.10
CA GLU A 143 3.36 -9.77 -4.40
C GLU A 143 2.23 -9.74 -5.46
N PRO A 144 1.60 -8.58 -5.72
CA PRO A 144 0.35 -8.50 -6.48
C PRO A 144 0.52 -8.73 -8.00
N TYR A 145 1.75 -8.71 -8.49
CA TYR A 145 2.08 -8.94 -9.90
C TYR A 145 2.38 -10.40 -10.23
N GLU A 146 2.47 -11.27 -9.22
CA GLU A 146 2.60 -12.70 -9.44
C GLU A 146 1.25 -13.30 -9.81
N LEU A 147 1.18 -13.89 -11.01
CA LEU A 147 -0.03 -14.55 -11.49
C LEU A 147 -0.17 -15.91 -10.81
N ASN A 148 -1.27 -16.09 -10.07
CA ASN A 148 -1.71 -17.37 -9.51
C ASN A 148 -2.20 -18.36 -10.57
#